data_AF-A0A257UZZ9-F1
#
_entry.id   AF-A0A257UZZ9-F1
#
_cell.length_a   1.000
_cell.length_b   1.000
_cell.length_c   1.000
_cell.angle_alpha   90.00
_cell.angle_beta   90.00
_cell.angle_gamma   90.00
#
_symmetry.space_group_name_H-M   'P 1'
#
loop_
_entity.id
_entity.type
_entity.pdbx_description
1 polymer ?
#
loop_
_entity_poly.entity_id
_entity_poly.type
_entity_poly.pdbx_seq_one_letter_code
_entity_poly.pdbx_strand_id
1 'polypeptide(L)'
;MNTNGPAPQDLAADRFAAFMVYLCDTLIAESFESRLPSALRHLLWSRLTTLAARFARLFAAPPRPHRPPPPPTPSRNPSPPRPKSAPAAPVDYILPRGFFWLRHILPVRFHRIICAQAELIHLLDDPAMIQLIFENPALGRALRPLCHMLGVSRPPHLAPPPRAVSPMPRRKRPKQNRRMPPGAIPDRITPPGPGSRFWPPWYKPLENPM
;
A
#
# COMPACT_ATOMS: atom_id res chain seq x y z
N MET A 1 -29.59 -11.48 37.02
CA MET A 1 -28.50 -10.48 36.91
C MET A 1 -27.59 -10.93 35.79
N ASN A 2 -27.82 -10.45 34.56
CA ASN A 2 -27.01 -10.83 33.40
C ASN A 2 -25.84 -9.86 33.29
N THR A 3 -24.66 -10.28 33.74
CA THR A 3 -23.39 -9.59 33.45
C THR A 3 -22.97 -9.90 32.02
N ASN A 4 -23.71 -9.36 31.04
CA ASN A 4 -23.19 -9.24 29.68
C ASN A 4 -22.22 -8.05 29.68
N GLY A 5 -20.99 -8.29 30.13
CA GLY A 5 -19.89 -7.41 29.77
C GLY A 5 -19.77 -7.32 28.25
N PRO A 6 -19.27 -6.20 27.70
CA PRO A 6 -19.02 -6.10 26.26
C PRO A 6 -18.15 -7.28 25.83
N ALA A 7 -18.45 -7.87 24.67
CA ALA A 7 -17.65 -8.98 24.18
C ALA A 7 -16.20 -8.49 24.03
N PRO A 8 -15.18 -9.34 24.26
CA PRO A 8 -13.78 -8.94 24.12
C PRO A 8 -13.48 -8.33 22.73
N GLN A 9 -14.23 -8.73 21.70
CA GLN A 9 -14.17 -8.18 20.35
C GLN A 9 -14.70 -6.73 20.26
N ASP A 10 -15.72 -6.36 21.03
CA ASP A 10 -16.26 -5.00 21.09
C ASP A 10 -15.21 -4.05 21.68
N LEU A 11 -14.53 -4.48 22.75
CA LEU A 11 -13.45 -3.71 23.36
C LEU A 11 -12.27 -3.48 22.39
N ALA A 12 -11.93 -4.49 21.58
CA ALA A 12 -10.89 -4.35 20.56
C ALA A 12 -11.31 -3.37 19.43
N ALA A 13 -12.58 -3.36 19.05
CA ALA A 13 -13.13 -2.40 18.09
C ALA A 13 -13.15 -0.98 18.65
N ASP A 14 -13.49 -0.80 19.93
CA ASP A 14 -13.46 0.50 20.61
C ASP A 14 -12.03 1.03 20.73
N ARG A 15 -11.06 0.18 21.07
CA ARG A 15 -9.63 0.52 21.05
C ARG A 15 -9.18 0.97 19.66
N PHE A 16 -9.61 0.26 18.60
CA PHE A 16 -9.33 0.67 17.22
C PHE A 16 -9.94 2.04 16.88
N ALA A 17 -11.18 2.29 17.32
CA ALA A 17 -11.84 3.58 17.10
C ALA A 17 -11.09 4.72 17.81
N ALA A 18 -10.71 4.52 19.08
CA ALA A 18 -9.90 5.47 19.85
C ALA A 18 -8.54 5.75 19.17
N PHE A 19 -7.89 4.70 18.66
CA PHE A 19 -6.66 4.81 17.88
C PHE A 19 -6.84 5.66 16.59
N MET A 20 -7.94 5.45 15.87
CA MET A 20 -8.24 6.26 14.67
C MET A 20 -8.51 7.73 14.99
N VAL A 21 -9.19 8.01 16.11
CA VAL A 21 -9.37 9.38 16.61
C VAL A 21 -8.02 10.02 16.93
N TYR A 22 -7.15 9.32 17.67
CA TYR A 22 -5.80 9.79 17.99
C TYR A 22 -4.97 10.14 16.75
N LEU A 23 -5.05 9.32 15.70
CA LEU A 23 -4.38 9.61 14.42
C LEU A 23 -4.94 10.84 13.71
N CYS A 24 -6.27 10.98 13.68
CA CYS A 24 -6.94 12.14 13.10
C CYS A 24 -6.59 13.43 13.85
N ASP A 25 -6.54 13.40 15.18
CA ASP A 25 -6.16 14.55 16.01
C ASP A 25 -4.70 14.94 15.78
N THR A 26 -3.80 13.94 15.68
CA THR A 26 -2.40 14.18 15.36
C THR A 26 -2.25 14.87 14.00
N LEU A 27 -3.03 14.46 13.01
CA LEU A 27 -3.07 15.11 11.70
C LEU A 27 -3.56 16.55 11.79
N ILE A 28 -4.65 16.81 12.51
CA ILE A 28 -5.20 18.16 12.70
C ILE A 28 -4.15 19.06 13.35
N ALA A 29 -3.52 18.58 14.43
CA ALA A 29 -2.51 19.32 15.16
C ALA A 29 -1.29 19.64 14.28
N GLU A 30 -0.83 18.67 13.47
CA GLU A 30 0.25 18.88 12.49
C GLU A 30 -0.12 19.89 11.41
N SER A 31 -1.38 19.90 11.02
CA SER A 31 -1.88 20.75 9.95
C SER A 31 -1.80 22.25 10.27
N PHE A 32 -1.81 22.61 11.56
CA PHE A 32 -1.61 23.97 12.03
C PHE A 32 -0.13 24.36 12.09
N GLU A 33 0.77 23.42 12.39
CA GLU A 33 2.20 23.72 12.59
C GLU A 33 3.06 23.56 11.33
N SER A 34 2.80 22.55 10.50
CA SER A 34 3.72 22.13 9.43
C SER A 34 3.46 22.77 8.06
N ARG A 35 2.56 23.75 7.97
CA ARG A 35 2.10 24.36 6.69
C ARG A 35 1.80 23.31 5.60
N LEU A 36 1.26 22.16 6.01
CA LEU A 36 0.87 21.10 5.09
C LEU A 36 -0.14 21.65 4.08
N PRO A 37 0.10 21.45 2.76
CA PRO A 37 -0.85 21.89 1.73
C PRO A 37 -2.25 21.39 2.05
N SER A 38 -3.24 22.28 1.93
CA SER A 38 -4.65 21.98 2.27
C SER A 38 -5.17 20.76 1.51
N ALA A 39 -4.81 20.62 0.24
CA ALA A 39 -5.15 19.46 -0.57
C ALA A 39 -4.60 18.14 0.01
N LEU A 40 -3.32 18.12 0.43
CA LEU A 40 -2.69 16.93 1.01
C LEU A 40 -3.33 16.55 2.36
N ARG A 41 -3.67 17.55 3.17
CA ARG A 41 -4.42 17.40 4.43
C ARG A 41 -5.79 16.76 4.19
N HIS A 42 -6.55 17.27 3.23
CA HIS A 42 -7.86 16.70 2.86
C HIS A 42 -7.74 15.26 2.34
N LEU A 43 -6.74 14.97 1.50
CA LEU A 43 -6.51 13.61 0.99
C LEU A 43 -6.16 12.64 2.12
N LEU A 44 -5.30 13.05 3.06
CA LEU A 44 -4.92 12.23 4.20
C LEU A 44 -6.11 12.00 5.14
N TRP A 45 -6.86 13.05 5.47
CA TRP A 45 -8.08 12.97 6.26
C TRP A 45 -9.13 12.05 5.65
N SER A 46 -9.42 12.23 4.36
CA SER A 46 -10.37 11.40 3.60
C SER A 46 -9.93 9.92 3.61
N ARG A 47 -8.63 9.66 3.46
CA ARG A 47 -8.09 8.30 3.49
C ARG A 47 -8.26 7.65 4.87
N LEU A 48 -7.95 8.37 5.95
CA LEU A 48 -8.09 7.84 7.32
C LEU A 48 -9.56 7.59 7.67
N THR A 49 -10.44 8.54 7.41
CA THR A 49 -11.88 8.39 7.67
C THR A 49 -12.49 7.26 6.82
N THR A 50 -12.07 7.11 5.57
CA THR A 50 -12.49 5.97 4.72
C THR A 50 -12.04 4.63 5.30
N LEU A 51 -10.83 4.55 5.87
CA LEU A 51 -10.35 3.32 6.50
C LEU A 51 -11.11 2.99 7.79
N ALA A 52 -11.37 3.98 8.63
CA ALA A 52 -12.19 3.83 9.83
C ALA A 52 -13.62 3.36 9.48
N ALA A 53 -14.27 4.04 8.54
CA ALA A 53 -15.61 3.68 8.08
C ALA A 53 -15.65 2.29 7.45
N ARG A 54 -14.62 1.91 6.69
CA ARG A 54 -14.50 0.57 6.12
C ARG A 54 -14.35 -0.50 7.21
N PHE A 55 -13.56 -0.24 8.24
CA PHE A 55 -13.41 -1.14 9.38
C PHE A 55 -14.74 -1.30 10.12
N ALA A 56 -15.37 -0.19 10.53
CA ALA A 56 -16.65 -0.22 11.24
C ALA A 56 -17.74 -0.95 10.45
N ARG A 57 -17.81 -0.72 9.13
CA ARG A 57 -18.74 -1.44 8.25
C ARG A 57 -18.48 -2.94 8.21
N LEU A 58 -17.22 -3.37 8.22
CA LEU A 58 -16.85 -4.79 8.19
C LEU A 58 -17.07 -5.46 9.55
N PHE A 59 -16.90 -4.71 10.64
CA PHE A 59 -17.19 -5.16 12.00
C PHE A 59 -18.69 -5.35 12.22
N ALA A 60 -19.52 -4.39 11.81
CA ALA A 60 -20.98 -4.47 11.91
C ALA A 60 -21.62 -5.43 10.89
N ALA A 61 -20.87 -5.88 9.87
CA ALA A 61 -21.42 -6.78 8.86
C ALA A 61 -21.45 -8.22 9.40
N PRO A 62 -22.58 -8.95 9.24
CA PRO A 62 -22.63 -10.35 9.61
C PRO A 62 -21.58 -11.15 8.80
N PRO A 63 -20.98 -12.18 9.40
CA PRO A 63 -19.96 -13.00 8.74
C PRO A 63 -20.54 -13.53 7.42
N ARG A 64 -19.94 -13.11 6.31
CA ARG A 64 -20.40 -13.54 5.00
C ARG A 64 -20.03 -15.01 4.83
N PRO A 65 -20.98 -15.89 4.47
CA PRO A 65 -20.66 -17.28 4.16
C PRO A 65 -19.60 -17.29 3.05
N HIS A 66 -18.61 -18.17 3.20
CA HIS A 66 -17.55 -18.35 2.22
C HIS A 66 -18.16 -18.80 0.90
N ARG A 67 -18.44 -17.83 0.00
CA ARG A 67 -18.92 -18.16 -1.33
C ARG A 67 -17.72 -18.64 -2.14
N PRO A 68 -17.73 -19.88 -2.67
CA PRO A 68 -16.68 -20.32 -3.57
C PRO A 68 -16.55 -19.30 -4.71
N PRO A 69 -15.32 -19.04 -5.17
CA PRO A 69 -15.12 -18.14 -6.31
C PRO A 69 -16.01 -18.63 -7.46
N PRO A 70 -16.78 -17.74 -8.11
CA PRO A 70 -17.57 -18.14 -9.25
C PRO A 70 -16.66 -18.82 -10.27
N PRO A 71 -17.12 -19.89 -10.94
CA PRO A 71 -16.34 -20.53 -11.99
C PRO A 71 -15.87 -19.48 -12.99
N PRO A 72 -14.65 -19.63 -13.56
CA PRO A 72 -14.14 -18.70 -14.54
C PRO A 72 -15.17 -18.62 -15.67
N THR A 73 -15.85 -17.48 -15.75
CA THR A 73 -16.76 -17.21 -16.86
C THR A 73 -15.91 -17.15 -18.11
N PRO A 74 -16.30 -17.83 -19.20
CA PRO A 74 -15.59 -17.73 -20.46
C PRO A 74 -15.50 -16.25 -20.81
N SER A 75 -14.25 -15.83 -21.06
CA SER A 75 -13.86 -14.45 -21.34
C SER A 75 -14.90 -13.77 -22.21
N ARG A 76 -15.69 -12.87 -21.62
CA ARG A 76 -16.59 -12.00 -22.34
C ARG A 76 -15.74 -11.29 -23.41
N ASN A 77 -16.26 -11.27 -24.64
CA ASN A 77 -15.63 -10.67 -25.81
C ASN A 77 -14.82 -9.41 -25.47
N PRO A 78 -13.67 -9.18 -26.12
CA PRO A 78 -12.88 -7.99 -25.88
C PRO A 78 -13.79 -6.77 -25.95
N SER A 79 -13.96 -6.10 -24.80
CA SER A 79 -14.66 -4.83 -24.76
C SER A 79 -14.03 -3.91 -25.80
N PRO A 80 -14.83 -3.14 -26.56
CA PRO A 80 -14.29 -2.14 -27.46
C PRO A 80 -13.30 -1.26 -26.69
N PRO A 81 -12.18 -0.86 -27.32
CA PRO A 81 -11.14 -0.09 -26.65
C PRO A 81 -11.79 1.13 -26.00
N ARG A 82 -11.77 1.16 -24.67
CA ARG A 82 -12.26 2.29 -23.89
C ARG A 82 -11.47 3.51 -24.39
N PRO A 83 -12.12 4.61 -24.79
CA PRO A 83 -11.42 5.80 -25.21
C PRO A 83 -10.44 6.16 -24.10
N LYS A 84 -9.16 6.31 -24.46
CA LYS A 84 -8.12 6.76 -23.55
C LYS A 84 -8.61 8.07 -22.95
N SER A 85 -8.98 8.03 -21.67
CA SER A 85 -9.30 9.23 -20.92
C SER A 85 -8.15 10.20 -21.15
N ALA A 86 -8.47 11.42 -21.60
CA ALA A 86 -7.49 12.48 -21.77
C ALA A 86 -6.60 12.53 -20.52
N PRO A 87 -5.29 12.81 -20.67
CA PRO A 87 -4.41 12.93 -19.51
C PRO A 87 -5.07 13.90 -18.53
N ALA A 88 -5.48 13.37 -17.38
CA ALA A 88 -6.01 14.18 -16.30
C ALA A 88 -4.95 15.26 -16.03
N ALA A 89 -5.41 16.51 -15.89
CA ALA A 89 -4.56 17.62 -15.49
C ALA A 89 -3.61 17.18 -14.37
N PRO A 90 -2.35 17.66 -14.33
CA PRO A 90 -1.40 17.26 -13.31
C PRO A 90 -2.06 17.42 -11.94
N VAL A 91 -2.26 16.28 -11.27
CA VAL A 91 -2.80 16.28 -9.92
C VAL A 91 -1.64 16.73 -9.05
N ASP A 92 -1.61 18.00 -8.69
CA ASP A 92 -0.50 18.63 -7.97
C ASP A 92 -0.21 17.96 -6.61
N TYR A 93 -1.16 17.17 -6.08
CA TYR A 93 -1.03 16.50 -4.79
C TYR A 93 -1.39 15.01 -4.87
N ILE A 94 -0.38 14.16 -4.82
CA ILE A 94 -0.53 12.70 -4.75
C ILE A 94 -0.02 12.22 -3.40
N LEU A 95 -0.81 11.41 -2.69
CA LEU A 95 -0.33 10.76 -1.46
C LEU A 95 0.83 9.81 -1.77
N PRO A 96 1.93 9.88 -1.00
CA PRO A 96 3.03 8.94 -1.10
C PRO A 96 2.56 7.49 -0.97
N ARG A 97 3.27 6.62 -1.70
CA ARG A 97 2.97 5.18 -1.78
C ARG A 97 4.07 4.29 -1.20
N GLY A 98 5.14 4.88 -0.66
CA GLY A 98 6.25 4.16 -0.03
C GLY A 98 5.84 3.52 1.30
N PHE A 99 6.66 2.64 1.87
CA PHE A 99 6.41 2.12 3.22
C PHE A 99 6.76 3.18 4.27
N PHE A 100 6.01 3.21 5.38
CA PHE A 100 6.23 4.15 6.49
C PHE A 100 6.21 5.63 6.08
N TRP A 101 5.46 5.96 5.04
CA TRP A 101 5.53 7.28 4.44
C TRP A 101 4.94 8.40 5.30
N LEU A 102 4.09 8.06 6.28
CA LEU A 102 3.42 9.07 7.10
C LEU A 102 4.42 9.91 7.92
N ARG A 103 5.53 9.31 8.36
CA ARG A 103 6.62 10.03 9.08
C ARG A 103 7.25 11.14 8.24
N HIS A 104 7.22 11.00 6.92
CA HIS A 104 7.85 11.95 6.01
C HIS A 104 6.95 13.16 5.71
N ILE A 105 5.64 13.02 5.95
CA ILE A 105 4.67 14.10 5.75
C ILE A 105 4.40 14.86 7.05
N LEU A 106 4.57 14.21 8.20
CA LEU A 106 4.33 14.79 9.53
C LEU A 106 5.66 14.88 10.31
N PRO A 107 6.61 15.75 9.89
CA PRO A 107 7.94 15.80 10.47
C PRO A 107 7.98 16.42 11.87
N VAL A 108 7.06 17.33 12.22
CA VAL A 108 7.05 18.02 13.51
C VAL A 108 6.56 17.08 14.61
N ARG A 109 5.52 16.29 14.33
CA ARG A 109 4.97 15.29 15.26
C ARG A 109 5.38 13.85 14.94
N PHE A 110 6.56 13.63 14.39
CA PHE A 110 7.03 12.29 14.05
C PHE A 110 6.98 11.32 15.26
N HIS A 111 7.24 11.82 16.48
CA HIS A 111 7.17 11.03 17.71
C HIS A 111 5.77 10.43 17.94
N ARG A 112 4.70 11.17 17.62
CA ARG A 112 3.32 10.67 17.73
C ARG A 112 3.03 9.57 16.72
N ILE A 113 3.68 9.62 15.55
CA ILE A 113 3.57 8.56 14.55
C ILE A 113 4.27 7.29 15.03
N ILE A 114 5.39 7.41 15.74
CA ILE A 114 6.05 6.27 16.39
C ILE A 114 5.17 5.71 17.53
N CYS A 115 4.55 6.55 18.35
CA CYS A 115 3.60 6.09 19.38
C CYS A 115 2.39 5.37 18.74
N ALA A 116 1.81 5.92 17.67
CA ALA A 116 0.74 5.28 16.92
C ALA A 116 1.17 3.95 16.30
N GLN A 117 2.42 3.85 15.84
CA GLN A 117 2.97 2.59 15.34
C GLN A 117 3.00 1.52 16.43
N ALA A 118 3.51 1.86 17.63
CA ALA A 118 3.56 0.95 18.78
C ALA A 118 2.16 0.54 19.25
N GLU A 119 1.23 1.50 19.33
CA GLU A 119 -0.17 1.23 19.69
C GLU A 119 -0.84 0.28 18.70
N LEU A 120 -0.62 0.48 17.40
CA LEU A 120 -1.14 -0.42 16.38
C LEU A 120 -0.54 -1.83 16.50
N ILE A 121 0.74 -1.96 16.86
CA ILE A 121 1.36 -3.28 17.09
C ILE A 121 0.67 -3.96 18.28
N HIS A 122 0.54 -3.26 19.40
CA HIS A 122 -0.13 -3.80 20.59
C HIS A 122 -1.58 -4.20 20.31
N LEU A 123 -2.32 -3.40 19.54
CA LEU A 123 -3.69 -3.71 19.15
C LEU A 123 -3.77 -4.94 18.23
N LEU A 124 -2.80 -5.14 17.35
CA LEU A 124 -2.74 -6.30 16.46
C LEU A 124 -2.30 -7.59 17.18
N ASP A 125 -1.56 -7.46 18.28
CA ASP A 125 -1.17 -8.59 19.13
C ASP A 125 -2.24 -8.95 20.17
N ASP A 126 -3.30 -8.15 20.32
CA ASP A 126 -4.44 -8.44 21.19
C ASP A 126 -5.19 -9.69 20.70
N PRO A 127 -5.35 -10.74 21.55
CA PRO A 127 -6.04 -11.97 21.16
C PRO A 127 -7.46 -11.73 20.64
N ALA A 128 -8.17 -10.72 21.16
CA ALA A 128 -9.52 -10.40 20.69
C ALA A 128 -9.51 -9.86 19.25
N MET A 129 -8.53 -9.03 18.90
CA MET A 129 -8.34 -8.53 17.55
C MET A 129 -7.94 -9.66 16.58
N ILE A 130 -7.07 -10.57 17.03
CA ILE A 130 -6.66 -11.74 16.24
C ILE A 130 -7.87 -12.62 15.93
N GLN A 131 -8.72 -12.90 16.93
CA GLN A 131 -9.93 -13.69 16.73
C GLN A 131 -10.89 -13.03 15.73
N LEU A 132 -11.12 -11.73 15.87
CA LEU A 132 -11.96 -10.94 14.97
C LEU A 132 -11.43 -10.95 13.52
N ILE A 133 -10.10 -10.89 13.33
CA ILE A 133 -9.46 -11.01 12.02
C ILE A 133 -9.63 -12.43 11.44
N PHE A 134 -9.56 -13.46 12.28
CA PHE A 134 -9.74 -14.85 11.87
C PHE A 134 -11.17 -15.12 11.42
N GLU A 135 -12.15 -14.64 12.18
CA GLU A 135 -13.59 -14.74 11.86
C GLU A 135 -13.94 -13.95 10.59
N ASN A 136 -13.30 -12.79 10.38
CA ASN A 136 -13.51 -11.97 9.19
C ASN A 136 -12.19 -11.50 8.56
N PRO A 137 -11.61 -12.29 7.63
CA PRO A 137 -10.36 -11.94 6.95
C PRO A 137 -10.42 -10.63 6.14
N ALA A 138 -11.61 -10.10 5.84
CA ALA A 138 -11.74 -8.80 5.20
C ALA A 138 -11.32 -7.65 6.12
N LEU A 139 -11.49 -7.78 7.45
CA LEU A 139 -11.01 -6.82 8.44
C LEU A 139 -9.49 -6.73 8.40
N GLY A 140 -8.80 -7.88 8.42
CA GLY A 140 -7.35 -7.92 8.26
C GLY A 140 -6.85 -7.26 6.97
N ARG A 141 -7.59 -7.40 5.84
CA ARG A 141 -7.27 -6.71 4.58
C ARG A 141 -7.48 -5.19 4.66
N ALA A 142 -8.46 -4.73 5.43
CA ALA A 142 -8.74 -3.30 5.64
C ALA A 142 -7.67 -2.62 6.51
N LEU A 143 -6.98 -3.36 7.38
CA LEU A 143 -5.87 -2.86 8.21
C LEU A 143 -4.54 -2.72 7.46
N ARG A 144 -4.33 -3.47 6.37
CA ARG A 144 -3.05 -3.44 5.60
C ARG A 144 -2.60 -2.05 5.16
N PRO A 145 -3.48 -1.17 4.64
CA PRO A 145 -3.08 0.20 4.30
C PRO A 145 -2.57 0.97 5.52
N LEU A 146 -3.17 0.80 6.70
CA LEU A 146 -2.69 1.42 7.95
C LEU A 146 -1.30 0.92 8.33
N CYS A 147 -1.08 -0.40 8.34
CA CYS A 147 0.25 -0.95 8.62
C CYS A 147 1.31 -0.39 7.67
N HIS A 148 0.99 -0.28 6.37
CA HIS A 148 1.91 0.24 5.38
C HIS A 148 2.21 1.75 5.54
N MET A 149 1.19 2.55 5.91
CA MET A 149 1.35 3.99 6.16
C MET A 149 2.23 4.26 7.38
N LEU A 150 2.04 3.49 8.45
CA LEU A 150 2.72 3.61 9.74
C LEU A 150 4.02 2.81 9.84
N GLY A 151 4.38 2.07 8.80
CA GLY A 151 5.63 1.30 8.81
C GLY A 151 5.60 0.07 9.73
N VAL A 152 4.41 -0.44 10.06
CA VAL A 152 4.27 -1.68 10.84
C VAL A 152 4.50 -2.88 9.92
N SER A 153 5.47 -3.72 10.28
CA SER A 153 5.65 -5.02 9.62
C SER A 153 4.43 -5.89 9.90
N ARG A 154 3.89 -6.53 8.86
CA ARG A 154 2.65 -7.29 8.99
C ARG A 154 2.87 -8.53 9.88
N PRO A 155 2.13 -8.69 10.99
CA PRO A 155 2.19 -9.92 11.77
C PRO A 155 1.67 -11.13 10.96
N PRO A 156 2.08 -12.36 11.33
CA PRO A 156 1.79 -13.56 10.54
C PRO A 156 0.30 -13.80 10.29
N HIS A 157 -0.56 -13.49 11.27
CA HIS A 157 -2.00 -13.66 11.19
C HIS A 157 -2.68 -12.68 10.20
N LEU A 158 -1.98 -11.62 9.75
CA LEU A 158 -2.42 -10.71 8.70
C LEU A 158 -1.86 -11.05 7.31
N ALA A 159 -0.96 -12.04 7.22
CA ALA A 159 -0.36 -12.45 5.97
C ALA A 159 -1.43 -13.03 5.02
N PRO A 160 -1.39 -12.71 3.71
CA PRO A 160 -2.25 -13.41 2.76
C PRO A 160 -1.89 -14.89 2.80
N PRO A 161 -2.89 -15.79 2.66
CA PRO A 161 -2.59 -17.21 2.52
C PRO A 161 -1.59 -17.40 1.37
N PRO A 162 -0.66 -18.35 1.49
CA PRO A 162 0.29 -18.65 0.42
C PRO A 162 -0.51 -18.82 -0.87
N ARG A 163 -0.22 -18.00 -1.88
CA ARG A 163 -0.83 -18.22 -3.19
C ARG A 163 -0.33 -19.58 -3.64
N ALA A 164 -1.25 -20.53 -3.84
CA ALA A 164 -0.93 -21.75 -4.55
C ALA A 164 -0.28 -21.31 -5.87
N VAL A 165 1.00 -21.61 -6.03
CA VAL A 165 1.73 -21.31 -7.25
C VAL A 165 1.11 -22.22 -8.29
N SER A 166 0.11 -21.73 -9.02
CA SER A 166 -0.38 -22.44 -10.19
C SER A 166 0.84 -22.65 -11.08
N PRO A 167 1.17 -23.89 -11.47
CA PRO A 167 2.25 -24.15 -12.40
C PRO A 167 1.86 -23.44 -13.69
N MET A 168 2.40 -22.24 -13.88
CA MET A 168 2.14 -21.45 -15.06
C MET A 168 2.72 -22.28 -16.21
N PRO A 169 1.92 -22.69 -17.21
CA PRO A 169 2.46 -23.43 -18.34
C PRO A 169 3.56 -22.55 -18.93
N ARG A 170 4.80 -23.06 -18.94
CA ARG A 170 5.95 -22.38 -19.54
C ARG A 170 5.53 -22.02 -20.96
N ARG A 171 5.17 -20.75 -21.21
CA ARG A 171 5.02 -20.24 -22.57
C ARG A 171 6.32 -20.57 -23.26
N LYS A 172 6.27 -21.45 -24.27
CA LYS A 172 7.41 -21.74 -25.13
C LYS A 172 7.85 -20.40 -25.69
N ARG A 173 8.93 -19.85 -25.14
CA ARG A 173 9.53 -18.61 -25.62
C ARG A 173 9.82 -18.87 -27.10
N PRO A 174 9.26 -18.08 -28.04
CA PRO A 174 9.56 -18.30 -29.45
C PRO A 174 11.08 -18.30 -29.59
N LYS A 175 11.64 -19.36 -30.18
CA LYS A 175 13.07 -19.45 -30.47
C LYS A 175 13.38 -18.24 -31.34
N GLN A 176 13.98 -17.22 -30.74
CA GLN A 176 14.51 -16.09 -31.48
C GLN A 176 15.57 -16.67 -32.40
N ASN A 177 15.29 -16.64 -33.70
CA ASN A 177 16.18 -17.12 -34.74
C ASN A 177 17.39 -16.18 -34.75
N ARG A 178 18.34 -16.37 -33.83
CA ARG A 178 19.64 -15.72 -33.86
C ARG A 178 20.48 -16.39 -34.95
N ARG A 179 20.17 -16.08 -36.21
CA ARG A 179 21.20 -16.06 -37.25
C ARG A 179 21.89 -14.72 -37.15
N MET A 180 22.83 -14.60 -36.21
CA MET A 180 23.91 -13.63 -36.35
C MET A 180 25.01 -14.31 -37.16
N PRO A 181 25.57 -13.67 -38.19
CA PRO A 181 26.76 -14.15 -38.87
C PRO A 181 27.89 -14.36 -37.85
N PRO A 182 28.69 -15.43 -37.94
CA PRO A 182 29.89 -15.58 -37.12
C PRO A 182 30.84 -14.42 -37.43
N GLY A 183 31.01 -13.48 -36.49
CA GLY A 183 31.88 -12.31 -36.66
C GLY A 183 31.33 -11.00 -36.10
N ALA A 184 30.03 -10.89 -35.81
CA ALA A 184 29.45 -9.68 -35.23
C ALA A 184 29.41 -9.72 -33.69
N ILE A 185 30.58 -9.75 -33.06
CA ILE A 185 30.71 -9.32 -31.66
C ILE A 185 30.94 -7.81 -31.72
N PRO A 186 30.03 -6.94 -31.25
CA PRO A 186 30.38 -5.55 -31.05
C PRO A 186 31.44 -5.49 -29.96
N ASP A 187 32.67 -5.28 -30.37
CA ASP A 187 33.76 -4.92 -29.48
C ASP A 187 33.37 -3.65 -28.72
N ARG A 188 33.55 -3.69 -27.40
CA ARG A 188 33.33 -2.60 -26.44
C ARG A 188 31.89 -2.09 -26.26
N ILE A 189 31.40 -2.30 -25.05
CA ILE A 189 30.52 -1.36 -24.34
C ILE A 189 31.27 -0.03 -24.29
N THR A 190 31.08 0.81 -25.31
CA THR A 190 31.51 2.20 -25.25
C THR A 190 30.48 2.91 -24.36
N PRO A 191 30.88 3.55 -23.25
CA PRO A 191 29.93 4.34 -22.48
C PRO A 191 29.27 5.37 -23.39
N PRO A 192 27.95 5.59 -23.27
CA PRO A 192 27.23 6.49 -24.15
C PRO A 192 27.90 7.85 -24.15
N GLY A 193 28.22 8.45 -25.30
CA GLY A 193 28.81 9.80 -25.30
C GLY A 193 27.87 10.87 -24.73
N PRO A 194 28.36 12.11 -24.51
CA PRO A 194 27.59 13.23 -23.97
C PRO A 194 26.35 13.64 -24.80
N GLY A 195 26.16 13.06 -25.99
CA GLY A 195 24.95 13.20 -26.81
C GLY A 195 23.85 12.16 -26.55
N SER A 196 24.03 11.22 -25.62
CA SER A 196 23.02 10.20 -25.33
C SER A 196 22.01 10.65 -24.28
N ARG A 197 20.75 10.22 -24.43
CA ARG A 197 19.66 10.44 -23.46
C ARG A 197 19.89 9.78 -22.09
N PHE A 198 20.85 8.85 -21.99
CA PHE A 198 21.19 8.15 -20.75
C PHE A 198 22.45 8.72 -20.07
N TRP A 199 22.97 9.86 -20.54
CA TRP A 199 24.10 10.53 -19.91
C TRP A 199 23.67 11.28 -18.64
N PRO A 200 24.28 11.04 -17.47
CA PRO A 200 23.94 11.76 -16.25
C PRO A 200 24.36 13.24 -16.36
N PRO A 201 23.46 14.21 -16.14
CA PRO A 201 23.76 15.64 -16.34
C PRO A 201 24.73 16.24 -15.32
N TRP A 202 25.09 15.50 -14.27
CA TRP A 202 26.03 15.91 -13.22
C TRP A 202 27.43 15.29 -13.34
N TYR A 203 27.69 14.51 -14.39
CA TYR A 203 29.01 13.89 -14.61
C TYR A 203 29.86 14.79 -15.51
N LYS A 204 30.87 15.45 -14.93
CA LYS A 204 31.90 16.19 -15.70
C LYS A 204 33.02 15.20 -16.07
N PRO A 205 33.38 15.04 -17.35
CA PRO A 205 34.54 14.25 -17.72
C PRO A 205 35.79 14.87 -17.09
N LEU A 206 36.64 14.02 -16.51
CA LEU A 206 37.98 14.42 -16.07
C LEU A 206 38.76 14.81 -17.32
N GLU A 207 39.04 16.11 -17.48
CA GLU A 207 40.05 16.58 -18.42
C GLU A 207 41.39 15.98 -17.99
N ASN A 208 41.94 15.10 -18.82
CA ASN A 208 43.30 14.59 -18.60
C ASN A 208 44.27 15.77 -18.78
N PRO A 209 45.18 16.02 -17.83
CA PRO A 209 46.27 16.95 -18.04
C PRO A 209 47.24 16.32 -19.07
N MET A 210 47.62 17.09 -20.09
CA MET A 210 48.85 16.83 -20.85
C MET A 210 50.06 17.20 -20.01
#